data_AF-A0A142WXV1-F1
#
_entry.id   AF-A0A142WXV1-F1
#
_cell.length_a   1.000
_cell.length_b   1.000
_cell.length_c   1.000
_cell.angle_alpha   90.00
_cell.angle_beta   90.00
_cell.angle_gamma   90.00
#
_symmetry.space_group_name_H-M   'P 1'
#
loop_
_entity.id
_entity.type
_entity.pdbx_description
1 polymer ?
#
loop_
_entity_poly.entity_id
_entity_poly.type
_entity_poly.pdbx_seq_one_letter_code
_entity_poly.pdbx_strand_id
1 'polypeptide(L)'
;MSGDTTPDPRPNPVPSPFDPPSPSPPGFWRWVYNHNPFYVISTLLMLYAVRAAYGVMSIGEIDSWALLGVMGAYTLVLATIGVLIVRWGKVWEDARSIVLLLLLLFLAVSVSADDLFTREASKAAGIRMLAAGYLFSALVTEAVLIGTRLRLSWLYRVPLHLFLLFFYAAPYVASPEIQGWLAEDLNWVVFLFPNVAALLFLTLLPAVRRGPDLVARNGTPWRWPLYPWSAFVMIAFAVLFRSYVFALTFSQTGKIWIELPSRGMDRSVHAIALDTIWGPYFLVPMLLALLLLMFEASLVTGNLSLTRRTLWLAPLLILLAMIPAGGRVYSDFYHVVEQRIGPPVWLTGLFVALFYGFAWLRGIAGARFGVLALLALYVFAGPPASIARFYELSRPVAIGLATLQLTWEAWRLRSSGLGFLAAVVGSILLVSFLPDPLRARYGAILAFHLIWMSMVVLGLVGRDPFAETLRVFGAGLFPLAALLAIQSTRADFVPWFLRGGYVLLIAAVCLEIARRTGSRSYAWGTGGIGLVGIYAILARGYWMMVAAIGAPAATATVWSLGTLLAGTLISTHKAGWLTRGRGLRPKVEG
;
A
#
# COMPACT_ATOMS: atom_id res chain seq x y z
N MET A 1 -6.51 51.75 -25.92
CA MET A 1 -6.45 50.52 -26.73
C MET A 1 -5.83 49.43 -25.87
N SER A 2 -6.65 48.69 -25.13
CA SER A 2 -6.23 47.58 -24.27
C SER A 2 -7.14 46.40 -24.58
N GLY A 3 -6.63 45.46 -25.37
CA GLY A 3 -7.34 44.26 -25.77
C GLY A 3 -7.41 43.28 -24.60
N ASP A 4 -8.61 43.13 -24.06
CA ASP A 4 -8.96 42.13 -23.06
C ASP A 4 -9.21 40.80 -23.78
N THR A 5 -8.21 39.90 -23.78
CA THR A 5 -8.34 38.54 -24.34
C THR A 5 -8.48 37.54 -23.19
N THR A 6 -9.65 37.51 -22.57
CA THR A 6 -10.08 36.36 -21.77
C THR A 6 -10.35 35.19 -22.72
N PRO A 7 -9.71 34.02 -22.54
CA PRO A 7 -10.01 32.84 -23.35
C PRO A 7 -11.41 32.34 -23.00
N ASP A 8 -12.30 32.39 -23.98
CA ASP A 8 -13.67 31.91 -23.92
C ASP A 8 -13.70 30.43 -23.45
N PRO A 9 -14.35 30.10 -22.32
CA PRO A 9 -14.46 28.72 -21.86
C PRO A 9 -15.28 27.94 -22.87
N ARG A 10 -14.60 27.14 -23.71
CA ARG A 10 -15.26 26.25 -24.67
C ARG A 10 -16.35 25.45 -23.93
N PRO A 11 -17.61 25.52 -24.38
CA PRO A 11 -18.69 24.79 -23.75
C PRO A 11 -18.33 23.30 -23.76
N ASN A 12 -18.55 22.62 -22.63
CA ASN A 12 -18.40 21.18 -22.55
C ASN A 12 -19.21 20.56 -23.70
N PRO A 13 -18.63 19.64 -24.50
CA PRO A 13 -19.35 19.01 -25.58
C PRO A 13 -20.61 18.38 -25.00
N VAL A 14 -21.77 18.84 -25.49
CA VAL A 14 -23.06 18.24 -25.17
C VAL A 14 -22.97 16.78 -25.63
N PRO A 15 -23.18 15.79 -24.74
CA PRO A 15 -23.12 14.39 -25.13
C PRO A 15 -24.09 14.15 -26.29
N SER A 16 -23.58 13.57 -27.35
CA SER A 16 -24.36 13.26 -28.54
C SER A 16 -25.46 12.26 -28.14
N PRO A 17 -26.69 12.38 -28.66
CA PRO A 17 -27.71 11.34 -28.49
C PRO A 17 -27.30 9.98 -29.09
N PHE A 18 -26.14 9.92 -29.77
CA PHE A 18 -25.51 8.70 -30.28
C PHE A 18 -24.33 8.21 -29.42
N ASP A 19 -24.02 8.85 -28.30
CA ASP A 19 -23.00 8.33 -27.38
C ASP A 19 -23.54 7.05 -26.73
N PRO A 20 -22.88 5.88 -26.91
CA PRO A 20 -23.36 4.65 -26.32
C PRO A 20 -23.40 4.80 -24.80
N PRO A 21 -24.47 4.29 -24.13
CA PRO A 21 -24.58 4.38 -22.69
C PRO A 21 -23.33 3.81 -22.03
N SER A 22 -22.79 4.54 -21.04
CA SER A 22 -21.66 4.06 -20.24
C SER A 22 -21.98 2.65 -19.73
N PRO A 23 -21.15 1.63 -20.03
CA PRO A 23 -21.48 0.26 -19.71
C PRO A 23 -21.65 0.13 -18.19
N SER A 24 -22.87 -0.18 -17.76
CA SER A 24 -23.16 -0.56 -16.37
C SER A 24 -22.22 -1.70 -15.97
N PRO A 25 -21.62 -1.66 -14.76
CA PRO A 25 -20.68 -2.69 -14.34
C PRO A 25 -21.34 -4.07 -14.45
N PRO A 26 -20.68 -5.05 -15.06
CA PRO A 26 -21.27 -6.35 -15.28
C PRO A 26 -21.64 -6.97 -13.93
N GLY A 27 -22.84 -7.53 -13.82
CA GLY A 27 -23.25 -8.32 -12.66
C GLY A 27 -22.24 -9.45 -12.40
N PHE A 28 -22.07 -9.83 -11.14
CA PHE A 28 -21.07 -10.81 -10.68
C PHE A 28 -20.98 -12.07 -11.57
N TRP A 29 -22.11 -12.64 -11.99
CA TRP A 29 -22.14 -13.83 -12.86
C TRP A 29 -21.61 -13.58 -14.27
N ARG A 30 -21.84 -12.39 -14.83
CA ARG A 30 -21.28 -11.97 -16.12
C ARG A 30 -19.77 -11.71 -16.00
N TRP A 31 -19.30 -11.26 -14.84
CA TRP A 31 -17.88 -11.14 -14.53
C TRP A 31 -17.20 -12.51 -14.41
N VAL A 32 -17.77 -13.45 -13.66
CA VAL A 32 -17.25 -14.83 -13.52
C VAL A 32 -17.21 -15.53 -14.88
N TYR A 33 -18.26 -15.38 -15.68
CA TYR A 33 -18.33 -15.95 -17.02
C TYR A 33 -17.30 -15.34 -17.98
N ASN A 34 -17.06 -14.02 -17.91
CA ASN A 34 -16.15 -13.33 -18.82
C ASN A 34 -14.67 -13.41 -18.42
N HIS A 35 -14.35 -13.63 -17.14
CA HIS A 35 -12.96 -13.65 -16.65
C HIS A 35 -12.46 -15.04 -16.24
N ASN A 36 -13.35 -16.04 -16.23
CA ASN A 36 -13.08 -17.46 -16.01
C ASN A 36 -12.01 -17.72 -14.93
N PRO A 37 -12.34 -17.55 -13.64
CA PRO A 37 -11.39 -17.67 -12.54
C PRO A 37 -10.85 -19.10 -12.36
N PHE A 38 -11.43 -20.09 -13.04
CA PHE A 38 -11.07 -21.50 -12.92
C PHE A 38 -9.63 -21.79 -13.34
N TYR A 39 -9.03 -21.01 -14.24
CA TYR A 39 -7.60 -21.15 -14.56
C TYR A 39 -6.70 -20.78 -13.38
N VAL A 40 -7.03 -19.70 -12.66
CA VAL A 40 -6.32 -19.28 -11.45
C VAL A 40 -6.53 -20.30 -10.34
N ILE A 41 -7.76 -20.75 -10.14
CA ILE A 41 -8.09 -21.78 -9.16
C ILE A 41 -7.37 -23.09 -9.48
N SER A 42 -7.34 -23.53 -10.75
CA SER A 42 -6.60 -24.72 -11.18
C SER A 42 -5.11 -24.59 -10.89
N THR A 43 -4.51 -23.43 -11.18
CA THR A 43 -3.09 -23.17 -10.90
C THR A 43 -2.83 -23.19 -9.39
N LEU A 44 -3.69 -22.58 -8.57
CA LEU A 44 -3.58 -22.60 -7.11
C LEU A 44 -3.76 -24.01 -6.53
N LEU A 45 -4.73 -24.78 -7.04
CA LEU A 45 -4.93 -26.17 -6.65
C LEU A 45 -3.75 -27.05 -7.03
N MET A 46 -3.13 -26.82 -8.20
CA MET A 46 -1.91 -27.50 -8.61
C MET A 46 -0.76 -27.17 -7.67
N LEU A 47 -0.50 -25.89 -7.40
CA LEU A 47 0.53 -25.45 -6.44
C LEU A 47 0.28 -26.04 -5.04
N TYR A 48 -0.97 -26.08 -4.60
CA TYR A 48 -1.36 -26.70 -3.34
C TYR A 48 -1.15 -28.21 -3.35
N ALA A 49 -1.56 -28.93 -4.41
CA ALA A 49 -1.40 -30.37 -4.54
C ALA A 49 0.08 -30.77 -4.54
N VAL A 50 0.90 -30.03 -5.26
CA VAL A 50 2.35 -30.16 -5.27
C VAL A 50 2.90 -29.94 -3.86
N ARG A 51 2.56 -28.83 -3.19
CA ARG A 51 3.00 -28.58 -1.80
C ARG A 51 2.51 -29.67 -0.83
N ALA A 52 1.29 -30.16 -0.97
CA ALA A 52 0.72 -31.19 -0.11
C ALA A 52 1.41 -32.54 -0.34
N ALA A 53 1.73 -32.90 -1.58
CA ALA A 53 2.46 -34.11 -1.92
C ALA A 53 3.91 -34.09 -1.39
N TYR A 54 4.59 -32.95 -1.49
CA TYR A 54 5.97 -32.79 -1.00
C TYR A 54 6.05 -32.46 0.50
N GLY A 55 4.97 -31.96 1.12
CA GLY A 55 4.91 -31.64 2.55
C GLY A 55 4.82 -32.85 3.48
N VAL A 56 4.67 -34.05 2.92
CA VAL A 56 4.71 -35.34 3.64
C VAL A 56 6.15 -35.89 3.70
N MET A 57 7.05 -35.40 2.84
CA MET A 57 8.45 -35.81 2.81
C MET A 57 9.27 -35.02 3.84
N SER A 58 10.30 -35.63 4.40
CA SER A 58 11.17 -34.97 5.37
C SER A 58 11.90 -33.77 4.72
N ILE A 59 12.05 -32.67 5.46
CA ILE A 59 12.73 -31.46 4.98
C ILE A 59 14.20 -31.82 4.70
N GLY A 60 14.58 -31.82 3.41
CA GLY A 60 15.90 -32.23 2.92
C GLY A 60 15.84 -33.30 1.81
N GLU A 61 14.81 -34.14 1.80
CA GLU A 61 14.60 -35.21 0.81
C GLU A 61 13.68 -34.80 -0.35
N ILE A 62 13.16 -33.58 -0.34
CA ILE A 62 12.35 -33.04 -1.44
C ILE A 62 13.23 -32.92 -2.69
N ASP A 63 12.91 -33.71 -3.71
CA ASP A 63 13.55 -33.61 -5.02
C ASP A 63 13.07 -32.35 -5.75
N SER A 64 13.81 -31.27 -5.56
CA SER A 64 13.56 -29.97 -6.19
C SER A 64 13.65 -30.01 -7.72
N TRP A 65 14.35 -31.00 -8.32
CA TRP A 65 14.34 -31.21 -9.77
C TRP A 65 13.01 -31.77 -10.25
N ALA A 66 12.44 -32.74 -9.53
CA ALA A 66 11.11 -33.27 -9.84
C ALA A 66 10.04 -32.18 -9.75
N LEU A 67 10.10 -31.34 -8.70
CA LEU A 67 9.21 -30.19 -8.53
C LEU A 67 9.32 -29.20 -9.71
N LEU A 68 10.55 -28.85 -10.09
CA LEU A 68 10.83 -27.97 -11.23
C LEU A 68 10.28 -28.58 -12.53
N GLY A 69 10.45 -29.89 -12.73
CA GLY A 69 9.96 -30.63 -13.88
C GLY A 69 8.43 -30.63 -13.99
N VAL A 70 7.72 -30.91 -12.88
CA VAL A 70 6.24 -30.88 -12.84
C VAL A 70 5.72 -29.49 -13.14
N MET A 71 6.30 -28.45 -12.54
CA MET A 71 5.91 -27.06 -12.79
C MET A 71 6.21 -26.62 -14.22
N GLY A 72 7.35 -27.03 -14.79
CA GLY A 72 7.70 -26.80 -16.19
C GLY A 72 6.71 -27.48 -17.15
N ALA A 73 6.38 -28.75 -16.91
CA ALA A 73 5.40 -29.49 -17.71
C ALA A 73 4.01 -28.86 -17.66
N TYR A 74 3.53 -28.47 -16.48
CA TYR A 74 2.26 -27.77 -16.32
C TYR A 74 2.24 -26.43 -17.07
N THR A 75 3.35 -25.68 -17.02
CA THR A 75 3.51 -24.42 -17.76
C THR A 75 3.40 -24.65 -19.27
N LEU A 76 4.01 -25.71 -19.81
CA LEU A 76 3.90 -26.05 -21.24
C LEU A 76 2.48 -26.43 -21.65
N VAL A 77 1.77 -27.21 -20.81
CA VAL A 77 0.37 -27.57 -21.05
C VAL A 77 -0.49 -26.30 -21.10
N LEU A 78 -0.34 -25.42 -20.11
CA LEU A 78 -1.12 -24.18 -20.05
C LEU A 78 -0.79 -23.24 -21.22
N ALA A 79 0.48 -23.14 -21.62
CA ALA A 79 0.91 -22.37 -22.79
C ALA A 79 0.29 -22.91 -24.08
N THR A 80 0.28 -24.23 -24.24
CA THR A 80 -0.33 -24.90 -25.40
C THR A 80 -1.83 -24.62 -25.46
N ILE A 81 -2.54 -24.80 -24.34
CA ILE A 81 -3.98 -24.49 -24.23
C ILE A 81 -4.24 -23.03 -24.59
N GLY A 82 -3.47 -22.09 -24.05
CA GLY A 82 -3.59 -20.67 -24.36
C GLY A 82 -3.44 -20.37 -25.87
N VAL A 83 -2.44 -20.96 -26.52
CA VAL A 83 -2.23 -20.81 -27.97
C VAL A 83 -3.41 -21.39 -28.77
N LEU A 84 -3.89 -22.58 -28.43
CA LEU A 84 -5.00 -23.24 -29.11
C LEU A 84 -6.31 -22.46 -28.95
N ILE A 85 -6.62 -21.96 -27.75
CA ILE A 85 -7.82 -21.14 -27.48
C ILE A 85 -7.81 -19.86 -28.32
N VAL A 86 -6.66 -19.18 -28.44
CA VAL A 86 -6.55 -17.98 -29.28
C VAL A 86 -6.71 -18.32 -30.75
N ARG A 87 -6.03 -19.37 -31.23
CA ARG A 87 -5.98 -19.71 -32.65
C ARG A 87 -7.28 -20.29 -33.19
N TRP A 88 -7.95 -21.14 -32.41
CA TRP A 88 -9.15 -21.84 -32.86
C TRP A 88 -10.42 -21.25 -32.22
N GLY A 89 -10.39 -20.92 -30.93
CA GLY A 89 -11.54 -20.37 -30.22
C GLY A 89 -11.74 -18.86 -30.39
N LYS A 90 -10.69 -18.10 -30.73
CA LYS A 90 -10.68 -16.63 -30.77
C LYS A 90 -11.19 -15.98 -29.46
N VAL A 91 -11.15 -16.70 -28.34
CA VAL A 91 -11.59 -16.24 -27.03
C VAL A 91 -10.44 -15.50 -26.34
N TRP A 92 -10.32 -14.21 -26.64
CA TRP A 92 -9.21 -13.40 -26.14
C TRP A 92 -9.28 -13.16 -24.63
N GLU A 93 -10.46 -13.08 -24.03
CA GLU A 93 -10.55 -12.82 -22.58
C GLU A 93 -9.95 -13.96 -21.74
N ASP A 94 -10.25 -15.22 -22.06
CA ASP A 94 -9.65 -16.40 -21.39
C ASP A 94 -8.15 -16.51 -21.66
N ALA A 95 -7.73 -16.23 -22.90
CA ALA A 95 -6.33 -16.21 -23.27
C ALA A 95 -5.52 -15.18 -22.48
N ARG A 96 -6.12 -14.05 -22.11
CA ARG A 96 -5.48 -13.05 -21.25
C ARG A 96 -5.09 -13.64 -19.91
N SER A 97 -6.05 -14.26 -19.23
CA SER A 97 -5.84 -14.86 -17.91
C SER A 97 -4.76 -15.94 -17.98
N ILE A 98 -4.78 -16.78 -19.03
CA ILE A 98 -3.75 -17.81 -19.26
C ILE A 98 -2.36 -17.19 -19.46
N VAL A 99 -2.21 -16.19 -20.33
CA VAL A 99 -0.90 -15.56 -20.60
C VAL A 99 -0.34 -14.87 -19.34
N LEU A 100 -1.20 -14.23 -18.55
CA LEU A 100 -0.78 -13.66 -17.26
C LEU A 100 -0.40 -14.74 -16.24
N LEU A 101 -1.11 -15.87 -16.22
CA LEU A 101 -0.76 -17.02 -15.38
C LEU A 101 0.59 -17.64 -15.77
N LEU A 102 0.95 -17.66 -17.05
CA LEU A 102 2.28 -18.13 -17.46
C LEU A 102 3.41 -17.31 -16.82
N LEU A 103 3.25 -15.98 -16.72
CA LEU A 103 4.23 -15.12 -16.03
C LEU A 103 4.36 -15.48 -14.55
N LEU A 104 3.23 -15.79 -13.91
CA LEU A 104 3.22 -16.26 -12.52
C LEU A 104 3.83 -17.67 -12.37
N LEU A 105 3.64 -18.55 -13.35
CA LEU A 105 4.25 -19.87 -13.37
C LEU A 105 5.76 -19.80 -13.60
N PHE A 106 6.26 -18.92 -14.47
CA PHE A 106 7.71 -18.69 -14.60
C PHE A 106 8.31 -18.20 -13.28
N LEU A 107 7.59 -17.33 -12.56
CA LEU A 107 7.99 -16.97 -11.20
C LEU A 107 8.02 -18.19 -10.28
N ALA A 108 6.98 -19.02 -10.28
CA ALA A 108 6.92 -20.21 -9.42
C ALA A 108 8.06 -21.20 -9.73
N VAL A 109 8.33 -21.47 -11.01
CA VAL A 109 9.48 -22.27 -11.48
C VAL A 109 10.79 -21.65 -10.99
N SER A 110 10.92 -20.32 -11.08
CA SER A 110 12.10 -19.62 -10.60
C SER A 110 12.27 -19.67 -9.08
N VAL A 111 11.18 -19.68 -8.30
CA VAL A 111 11.23 -19.85 -6.83
C VAL A 111 11.64 -21.28 -6.48
N SER A 112 11.11 -22.28 -7.18
CA SER A 112 11.52 -23.68 -6.97
C SER A 112 13.00 -23.91 -7.28
N ALA A 113 13.56 -23.15 -8.22
CA ALA A 113 14.98 -23.21 -8.53
C ALA A 113 15.89 -22.60 -7.43
N ASP A 114 15.36 -21.76 -6.53
CA ASP A 114 16.16 -21.10 -5.49
C ASP A 114 16.82 -22.14 -4.56
N ASP A 115 16.10 -23.20 -4.16
CA ASP A 115 16.65 -24.30 -3.34
C ASP A 115 17.79 -25.03 -4.07
N LEU A 116 17.65 -25.29 -5.38
CA LEU A 116 18.72 -25.88 -6.18
C LEU A 116 19.98 -24.99 -6.20
N PHE A 117 19.82 -23.66 -6.29
CA PHE A 117 20.95 -22.73 -6.24
C PHE A 117 21.65 -22.69 -4.87
N THR A 118 20.92 -22.93 -3.78
CA THR A 118 21.53 -22.97 -2.44
C THR A 118 22.36 -24.22 -2.18
N ARG A 119 22.08 -25.33 -2.87
CA ARG A 119 22.80 -26.61 -2.68
C ARG A 119 23.94 -26.83 -3.67
N GLU A 120 23.97 -26.07 -4.75
CA GLU A 120 24.96 -26.23 -5.81
C GLU A 120 26.25 -25.47 -5.48
N ALA A 121 27.39 -26.17 -5.49
CA ALA A 121 28.71 -25.57 -5.24
C ALA A 121 29.47 -25.24 -6.54
N SER A 122 29.11 -25.84 -7.68
CA SER A 122 29.82 -25.65 -8.93
C SER A 122 29.32 -24.44 -9.70
N LYS A 123 30.22 -23.46 -9.97
CA LYS A 123 29.93 -22.30 -10.83
C LYS A 123 29.39 -22.70 -12.21
N ALA A 124 29.97 -23.74 -12.82
CA ALA A 124 29.54 -24.21 -14.13
C ALA A 124 28.13 -24.82 -14.09
N ALA A 125 27.80 -25.57 -13.04
CA ALA A 125 26.46 -26.12 -12.86
C ALA A 125 25.41 -25.02 -12.61
N GLY A 126 25.74 -24.03 -11.77
CA GLY A 126 24.89 -22.86 -11.54
C GLY A 126 24.60 -22.07 -12.83
N ILE A 127 25.61 -21.84 -13.68
CA ILE A 127 25.42 -21.18 -14.97
C ILE A 127 24.51 -22.01 -15.88
N ARG A 128 24.69 -23.34 -15.93
CA ARG A 128 23.81 -24.22 -16.72
C ARG A 128 22.37 -24.16 -16.23
N MET A 129 22.15 -24.13 -14.93
CA MET A 129 20.81 -24.05 -14.33
C MET A 129 20.13 -22.70 -14.62
N LEU A 130 20.85 -21.59 -14.47
CA LEU A 130 20.38 -20.27 -14.87
C LEU A 130 20.00 -20.25 -16.35
N ALA A 131 20.91 -20.70 -17.21
CA ALA A 131 20.70 -20.73 -18.65
C ALA A 131 19.50 -21.60 -19.02
N ALA A 132 19.35 -22.79 -18.42
CA ALA A 132 18.23 -23.68 -18.65
C ALA A 132 16.89 -23.03 -18.25
N GLY A 133 16.79 -22.44 -17.06
CA GLY A 133 15.57 -21.78 -16.58
C GLY A 133 15.19 -20.56 -17.42
N TYR A 134 16.18 -19.72 -17.77
CA TYR A 134 15.97 -18.57 -18.65
C TYR A 134 15.55 -19.00 -20.05
N LEU A 135 16.28 -19.91 -20.69
CA LEU A 135 15.98 -20.39 -22.04
C LEU A 135 14.59 -21.05 -22.09
N PHE A 136 14.24 -21.86 -21.10
CA PHE A 136 12.89 -22.42 -20.99
C PHE A 136 11.82 -21.32 -20.99
N SER A 137 11.93 -20.35 -20.08
CA SER A 137 10.93 -19.28 -19.95
C SER A 137 10.87 -18.38 -21.19
N ALA A 138 12.03 -18.05 -21.77
CA ALA A 138 12.14 -17.24 -22.98
C ALA A 138 11.54 -17.96 -24.19
N LEU A 139 11.89 -19.23 -24.41
CA LEU A 139 11.38 -20.03 -25.52
C LEU A 139 9.87 -20.22 -25.43
N VAL A 140 9.33 -20.52 -24.25
CA VAL A 140 7.88 -20.66 -24.05
C VAL A 140 7.17 -19.32 -24.29
N THR A 141 7.72 -18.21 -23.76
CA THR A 141 7.17 -16.87 -24.01
C THR A 141 7.12 -16.55 -25.50
N GLU A 142 8.20 -16.82 -26.23
CA GLU A 142 8.26 -16.57 -27.67
C GLU A 142 7.35 -17.49 -28.48
N ALA A 143 7.30 -18.77 -28.12
CA ALA A 143 6.38 -19.72 -28.73
C ALA A 143 4.92 -19.28 -28.54
N VAL A 144 4.57 -18.72 -27.37
CA VAL A 144 3.24 -18.17 -27.13
C VAL A 144 3.00 -16.90 -27.94
N LEU A 145 3.95 -15.95 -28.00
CA LEU A 145 3.78 -14.72 -28.79
C LEU A 145 3.61 -15.02 -30.30
N ILE A 146 4.49 -15.86 -30.85
CA ILE A 146 4.42 -16.31 -32.26
C ILE A 146 3.15 -17.15 -32.47
N GLY A 147 2.90 -18.09 -31.55
CA GLY A 147 1.76 -18.99 -31.54
C GLY A 147 0.43 -18.26 -31.48
N THR A 148 0.32 -17.11 -30.84
CA THR A 148 -0.90 -16.29 -30.77
C THR A 148 -0.95 -15.16 -31.81
N ARG A 149 0.13 -14.95 -32.57
CA ARG A 149 0.35 -13.79 -33.47
C ARG A 149 0.30 -12.43 -32.74
N LEU A 150 0.68 -12.43 -31.46
CA LEU A 150 0.81 -11.22 -30.66
C LEU A 150 2.03 -10.43 -31.11
N ARG A 151 1.82 -9.19 -31.56
CA ARG A 151 2.90 -8.29 -31.97
C ARG A 151 3.29 -7.40 -30.80
N LEU A 152 4.27 -7.86 -30.02
CA LEU A 152 4.89 -7.06 -28.98
C LEU A 152 6.10 -6.31 -29.56
N SER A 153 6.07 -4.98 -29.48
CA SER A 153 7.21 -4.15 -29.91
C SER A 153 8.47 -4.51 -29.13
N TRP A 154 9.64 -4.39 -29.76
CA TRP A 154 10.94 -4.67 -29.15
C TRP A 154 11.16 -3.86 -27.85
N LEU A 155 10.58 -2.66 -27.77
CA LEU A 155 10.62 -1.79 -26.60
C LEU A 155 9.92 -2.37 -25.36
N TYR A 156 8.98 -3.31 -25.53
CA TYR A 156 8.36 -4.06 -24.43
C TYR A 156 8.96 -5.46 -24.32
N ARG A 157 9.34 -6.06 -25.45
CA ARG A 157 9.89 -7.41 -25.50
C ARG A 157 11.26 -7.53 -24.83
N VAL A 158 12.13 -6.54 -24.99
CA VAL A 158 13.45 -6.51 -24.32
C VAL A 158 13.30 -6.45 -22.79
N PRO A 159 12.56 -5.49 -22.19
CA PRO A 159 12.33 -5.49 -20.75
C PRO A 159 11.71 -6.79 -20.22
N LEU A 160 10.76 -7.38 -20.96
CA LEU A 160 10.16 -8.66 -20.60
C LEU A 160 11.23 -9.76 -20.44
N HIS A 161 12.11 -9.93 -21.41
CA HIS A 161 13.19 -10.92 -21.34
C HIS A 161 14.23 -10.59 -20.28
N LEU A 162 14.51 -9.31 -20.03
CA LEU A 162 15.38 -8.91 -18.94
C LEU A 162 14.80 -9.32 -17.58
N PHE A 163 13.47 -9.21 -17.38
CA PHE A 163 12.83 -9.71 -16.15
C PHE A 163 12.89 -11.23 -16.04
N LEU A 164 12.65 -11.96 -17.14
CA LEU A 164 12.78 -13.42 -17.14
C LEU A 164 14.20 -13.85 -16.79
N LEU A 165 15.22 -13.21 -17.38
CA LEU A 165 16.62 -13.45 -17.02
C LEU A 165 16.89 -13.11 -15.55
N PHE A 166 16.40 -11.96 -15.10
CA PHE A 166 16.61 -11.47 -13.74
C PHE A 166 16.07 -12.43 -12.67
N PHE A 167 14.93 -13.09 -12.93
CA PHE A 167 14.38 -14.07 -12.00
C PHE A 167 15.33 -15.25 -11.74
N TYR A 168 16.09 -15.71 -12.74
CA TYR A 168 17.09 -16.78 -12.57
C TYR A 168 18.51 -16.26 -12.24
N ALA A 169 18.85 -15.05 -12.69
CA ALA A 169 20.15 -14.44 -12.40
C ALA A 169 20.28 -14.02 -10.94
N ALA A 170 19.21 -13.51 -10.31
CA ALA A 170 19.21 -13.14 -8.91
C ALA A 170 19.62 -14.28 -7.96
N PRO A 171 19.00 -15.47 -7.98
CA PRO A 171 19.40 -16.58 -7.10
C PRO A 171 20.78 -17.15 -7.42
N TYR A 172 21.21 -17.14 -8.68
CA TYR A 172 22.59 -17.48 -9.03
C TYR A 172 23.62 -16.53 -8.39
N VAL A 173 23.33 -15.23 -8.42
CA VAL A 173 24.19 -14.20 -7.81
C VAL A 173 24.10 -14.25 -6.29
N ALA A 174 22.96 -14.58 -5.69
CA ALA A 174 22.83 -14.68 -4.23
C ALA A 174 23.27 -16.03 -3.65
N SER A 175 23.58 -17.04 -4.47
CA SER A 175 24.03 -18.35 -3.98
C SER A 175 25.35 -18.23 -3.20
N PRO A 176 25.36 -18.53 -1.88
CA PRO A 176 26.56 -18.42 -1.06
C PRO A 176 27.62 -19.45 -1.45
N GLU A 177 27.21 -20.67 -1.80
CA GLU A 177 28.10 -21.76 -2.17
C GLU A 177 28.82 -21.49 -3.52
N ILE A 178 28.13 -20.86 -4.46
CA ILE A 178 28.70 -20.53 -5.79
C ILE A 178 29.62 -19.31 -5.72
N GLN A 179 29.19 -18.26 -5.00
CA GLN A 179 29.88 -16.96 -5.01
C GLN A 179 30.83 -16.76 -3.82
N GLY A 180 30.69 -17.54 -2.75
CA GLY A 180 31.48 -17.41 -1.53
C GLY A 180 31.11 -16.18 -0.70
N TRP A 181 29.84 -15.76 -0.68
CA TRP A 181 29.41 -14.59 0.08
C TRP A 181 29.56 -14.78 1.59
N LEU A 182 30.04 -13.73 2.25
CA LEU A 182 29.86 -13.59 3.70
C LEU A 182 28.41 -13.20 3.99
N ALA A 183 27.91 -13.57 5.18
CA ALA A 183 26.51 -13.39 5.52
C ALA A 183 26.05 -11.91 5.50
N GLU A 184 26.94 -10.97 5.84
CA GLU A 184 26.62 -9.53 5.79
C GLU A 184 26.49 -9.03 4.34
N ASP A 185 27.41 -9.43 3.46
CA ASP A 185 27.39 -9.03 2.04
C ASP A 185 26.19 -9.62 1.31
N LEU A 186 25.81 -10.86 1.67
CA LEU A 186 24.62 -11.52 1.13
C LEU A 186 23.34 -10.76 1.43
N ASN A 187 23.19 -10.20 2.64
CA ASN A 187 22.03 -9.38 2.98
C ASN A 187 21.93 -8.12 2.09
N TRP A 188 23.07 -7.53 1.70
CA TRP A 188 23.11 -6.43 0.74
C TRP A 188 22.74 -6.86 -0.68
N VAL A 189 23.18 -8.04 -1.13
CA VAL A 189 22.79 -8.62 -2.42
C VAL A 189 21.27 -8.85 -2.47
N VAL A 190 20.69 -9.38 -1.38
CA VAL A 190 19.24 -9.56 -1.25
C VAL A 190 18.51 -8.22 -1.25
N PHE A 191 19.03 -7.21 -0.53
CA PHE A 191 18.48 -5.85 -0.54
C PHE A 191 18.53 -5.20 -1.93
N LEU A 192 19.51 -5.55 -2.76
CA LEU A 192 19.67 -5.01 -4.12
C LEU A 192 18.62 -5.56 -5.10
N PHE A 193 17.98 -6.70 -4.81
CA PHE A 193 16.99 -7.33 -5.70
C PHE A 193 15.86 -6.37 -6.18
N PRO A 194 15.07 -5.75 -5.30
CA PRO A 194 14.00 -4.83 -5.74
C PRO A 194 14.54 -3.54 -6.39
N ASN A 195 15.78 -3.14 -6.08
CA ASN A 195 16.45 -2.00 -6.71
C ASN A 195 16.79 -2.29 -8.19
N VAL A 196 17.34 -3.47 -8.48
CA VAL A 196 17.60 -3.90 -9.87
C VAL A 196 16.30 -4.06 -10.63
N ALA A 197 15.26 -4.63 -10.00
CA ALA A 197 13.94 -4.70 -10.62
C ALA A 197 13.37 -3.32 -10.96
N ALA A 198 13.58 -2.32 -10.10
CA ALA A 198 13.20 -0.93 -10.39
C ALA A 198 13.89 -0.40 -11.64
N LEU A 199 15.21 -0.62 -11.79
CA LEU A 199 15.97 -0.23 -12.98
C LEU A 199 15.44 -0.94 -14.24
N LEU A 200 15.10 -2.22 -14.14
CA LEU A 200 14.48 -2.96 -15.24
C LEU A 200 13.12 -2.39 -15.62
N PHE A 201 12.28 -1.98 -14.66
CA PHE A 201 11.03 -1.27 -14.98
C PHE A 201 11.30 0.05 -15.70
N LEU A 202 12.33 0.82 -15.29
CA LEU A 202 12.68 2.07 -15.96
C LEU A 202 13.11 1.88 -17.42
N THR A 203 13.56 0.69 -17.83
CA THR A 203 13.81 0.39 -19.26
C THR A 203 12.55 0.44 -20.13
N LEU A 204 11.35 0.45 -19.53
CA LEU A 204 10.08 0.65 -20.25
C LEU A 204 9.83 2.11 -20.62
N LEU A 205 10.55 3.09 -20.04
CA LEU A 205 10.34 4.52 -20.28
C LEU A 205 10.27 4.90 -21.77
N PRO A 206 11.16 4.40 -22.66
CA PRO A 206 11.07 4.72 -24.09
C PRO A 206 9.79 4.17 -24.73
N ALA A 207 9.30 3.01 -24.27
CA ALA A 207 8.05 2.42 -24.73
C ALA A 207 6.84 3.26 -24.30
N VAL A 208 6.84 3.72 -23.05
CA VAL A 208 5.78 4.59 -22.49
C VAL A 208 5.70 5.91 -23.23
N ARG A 209 6.85 6.54 -23.50
CA ARG A 209 6.94 7.83 -24.19
C ARG A 209 6.38 7.81 -25.62
N ARG A 210 6.39 6.65 -26.28
CA ARG A 210 5.77 6.46 -27.61
C ARG A 210 4.26 6.24 -27.56
N GLY A 211 3.70 5.99 -26.37
CA GLY A 211 2.27 5.99 -26.14
C GLY A 211 1.46 4.88 -26.85
N PRO A 212 0.16 5.13 -27.08
CA PRO A 212 -0.77 4.16 -27.69
C PRO A 212 -0.40 3.76 -29.12
N ASP A 213 0.23 4.66 -29.89
CA ASP A 213 0.56 4.45 -31.30
C ASP A 213 1.50 3.25 -31.51
N LEU A 214 2.40 3.02 -30.54
CA LEU A 214 3.35 1.90 -30.57
C LEU A 214 2.66 0.53 -30.57
N VAL A 215 1.43 0.45 -30.05
CA VAL A 215 0.69 -0.82 -29.85
C VAL A 215 -0.66 -0.84 -30.57
N ALA A 216 -0.95 0.14 -31.42
CA ALA A 216 -2.22 0.23 -32.15
C ALA A 216 -2.47 -0.99 -33.07
N ARG A 217 -1.41 -1.67 -33.55
CA ARG A 217 -1.47 -2.85 -34.43
C ARG A 217 -0.92 -4.11 -33.75
N ASN A 218 -1.34 -4.36 -32.51
CA ASN A 218 -0.83 -5.45 -31.67
C ASN A 218 -1.41 -6.85 -31.98
N GLY A 219 -2.50 -6.94 -32.77
CA GLY A 219 -3.14 -8.21 -33.13
C GLY A 219 -4.19 -8.73 -32.12
N THR A 220 -4.54 -7.93 -31.11
CA THR A 220 -5.53 -8.25 -30.06
C THR A 220 -6.66 -7.23 -30.05
N PRO A 221 -7.82 -7.56 -29.44
CA PRO A 221 -8.85 -6.57 -29.12
C PRO A 221 -8.46 -5.63 -27.97
N TRP A 222 -7.36 -5.88 -27.26
CA TRP A 222 -6.98 -5.12 -26.08
C TRP A 222 -6.36 -3.78 -26.46
N ARG A 223 -6.95 -2.71 -25.91
CA ARG A 223 -6.50 -1.34 -26.13
C ARG A 223 -5.46 -0.94 -25.09
N TRP A 224 -4.66 0.07 -25.42
CA TRP A 224 -3.82 0.76 -24.45
C TRP A 224 -4.72 1.41 -23.37
N PRO A 225 -4.38 1.34 -22.07
CA PRO A 225 -3.15 0.79 -21.51
C PRO A 225 -3.19 -0.71 -21.22
N LEU A 226 -4.34 -1.40 -21.29
CA LEU A 226 -4.45 -2.82 -20.88
C LEU A 226 -3.41 -3.72 -21.57
N TYR A 227 -3.20 -3.56 -22.88
CA TYR A 227 -2.05 -4.14 -23.57
C TYR A 227 -0.97 -3.07 -23.81
N PRO A 228 0.31 -3.34 -23.46
CA PRO A 228 0.86 -4.56 -22.86
C PRO A 228 0.99 -4.49 -21.33
N TRP A 229 0.45 -3.46 -20.68
CA TRP A 229 0.72 -3.21 -19.26
C TRP A 229 0.23 -4.30 -18.31
N SER A 230 -0.82 -5.06 -18.65
CA SER A 230 -1.28 -6.16 -17.79
C SER A 230 -0.18 -7.17 -17.49
N ALA A 231 0.70 -7.45 -18.47
CA ALA A 231 1.84 -8.33 -18.27
C ALA A 231 2.86 -7.73 -17.29
N PHE A 232 3.18 -6.44 -17.43
CA PHE A 232 4.13 -5.76 -16.54
C PHE A 232 3.57 -5.52 -15.14
N VAL A 233 2.25 -5.35 -15.00
CA VAL A 233 1.57 -5.34 -13.70
C VAL A 233 1.71 -6.71 -13.05
N MET A 234 1.50 -7.81 -13.79
CA MET A 234 1.73 -9.16 -13.26
C MET A 234 3.19 -9.39 -12.87
N ILE A 235 4.15 -8.89 -13.67
CA ILE A 235 5.58 -8.93 -13.32
C ILE A 235 5.85 -8.10 -12.06
N ALA A 236 5.22 -6.94 -11.89
CA ALA A 236 5.36 -6.14 -10.68
C ALA A 236 4.86 -6.91 -9.44
N PHE A 237 3.70 -7.57 -9.53
CA PHE A 237 3.23 -8.48 -8.49
C PHE A 237 4.19 -9.64 -8.24
N ALA A 238 4.74 -10.22 -9.30
CA ALA A 238 5.74 -11.28 -9.20
C ALA A 238 7.00 -10.81 -8.48
N VAL A 239 7.53 -9.63 -8.80
CA VAL A 239 8.70 -9.04 -8.13
C VAL A 239 8.38 -8.70 -6.68
N LEU A 240 7.19 -8.16 -6.37
CA LEU A 240 6.75 -7.89 -4.99
C LEU A 240 6.84 -9.17 -4.15
N PHE A 241 6.18 -10.24 -4.62
CA PHE A 241 6.19 -11.53 -3.94
C PHE A 241 7.59 -12.14 -3.89
N ARG A 242 8.32 -12.11 -5.02
CA ARG A 242 9.68 -12.65 -5.12
C ARG A 242 10.62 -11.94 -4.17
N SER A 243 10.52 -10.63 -3.97
CA SER A 243 11.42 -9.90 -3.06
C SER A 243 11.36 -10.44 -1.62
N TYR A 244 10.17 -10.84 -1.18
CA TYR A 244 9.95 -11.42 0.14
C TYR A 244 10.45 -12.88 0.20
N VAL A 245 10.07 -13.71 -0.77
CA VAL A 245 10.52 -15.12 -0.81
C VAL A 245 12.03 -15.23 -0.99
N PHE A 246 12.61 -14.35 -1.81
CA PHE A 246 14.06 -14.29 -2.03
C PHE A 246 14.81 -13.96 -0.75
N ALA A 247 14.28 -13.05 0.06
CA ALA A 247 14.83 -12.78 1.38
C ALA A 247 14.67 -13.99 2.32
N LEU A 248 13.53 -14.67 2.32
CA LEU A 248 13.36 -15.89 3.10
C LEU A 248 14.36 -16.99 2.72
N THR A 249 14.69 -17.13 1.44
CA THR A 249 15.58 -18.20 0.96
C THR A 249 17.06 -17.89 1.17
N PHE A 250 17.50 -16.67 0.84
CA PHE A 250 18.94 -16.35 0.79
C PHE A 250 19.43 -15.47 1.95
N SER A 251 18.56 -14.79 2.70
CA SER A 251 19.03 -13.98 3.84
C SER A 251 19.18 -14.83 5.10
N GLN A 252 19.86 -14.27 6.11
CA GLN A 252 19.79 -14.83 7.45
C GLN A 252 18.32 -14.94 7.88
N THR A 253 17.90 -16.13 8.30
CA THR A 253 16.57 -16.33 8.88
C THR A 253 16.70 -16.49 10.38
N GLY A 254 15.75 -15.94 11.13
CA GLY A 254 15.65 -16.21 12.57
C GLY A 254 15.37 -17.69 12.83
N LYS A 255 15.23 -18.10 14.09
CA LYS A 255 14.79 -19.46 14.42
C LYS A 255 13.47 -19.75 13.71
N ILE A 256 13.48 -20.62 12.69
CA ILE A 256 12.30 -20.98 11.91
C ILE A 256 11.20 -21.54 12.81
N TRP A 257 11.57 -22.20 13.91
CA TRP A 257 10.63 -22.71 14.90
C TRP A 257 10.75 -21.91 16.19
N ILE A 258 9.65 -21.28 16.60
CA ILE A 258 9.51 -20.69 17.93
C ILE A 258 8.52 -21.55 18.71
N GLU A 259 8.92 -21.97 19.90
CA GLU A 259 8.02 -22.61 20.85
C GLU A 259 7.07 -21.55 21.41
N LEU A 260 5.79 -21.68 21.08
CA LEU A 260 4.77 -20.88 21.75
C LEU A 260 4.48 -21.52 23.12
N PRO A 261 4.46 -20.73 24.20
CA PRO A 261 4.02 -21.24 25.50
C PRO A 261 2.53 -21.61 25.40
N SER A 262 2.25 -22.90 25.27
CA SER A 262 0.91 -23.45 25.38
C SER A 262 0.43 -23.24 26.82
N ARG A 263 -0.48 -22.28 27.04
CA ARG A 263 -1.20 -22.16 28.32
C ARG A 263 -2.01 -23.45 28.55
N GLY A 264 -1.46 -24.38 29.33
CA GLY A 264 -2.19 -25.53 29.89
C GLY A 264 -2.26 -26.79 29.02
N MET A 265 -1.43 -26.93 27.98
CA MET A 265 -1.28 -28.19 27.24
C MET A 265 0.18 -28.60 27.22
N ASP A 266 0.47 -29.84 27.61
CA ASP A 266 1.80 -30.47 27.71
C ASP A 266 2.49 -30.70 26.34
N ARG A 267 2.04 -30.01 25.29
CA ARG A 267 2.65 -30.02 23.95
C ARG A 267 3.07 -28.60 23.59
N SER A 268 4.37 -28.43 23.36
CA SER A 268 4.94 -27.24 22.72
C SER A 268 4.38 -27.11 21.31
N VAL A 269 3.56 -26.08 21.07
CA VAL A 269 3.12 -25.74 19.72
C VAL A 269 4.27 -24.99 19.06
N HIS A 270 4.89 -25.63 18.06
CA HIS A 270 5.93 -25.01 17.26
C HIS A 270 5.24 -24.09 16.24
N ALA A 271 5.54 -22.79 16.28
CA ALA A 271 5.12 -21.84 15.27
C ALA A 271 6.26 -21.54 14.31
N ILE A 272 5.92 -21.40 13.03
CA ILE A 272 6.86 -20.97 11.99
C ILE A 272 7.10 -19.48 12.16
N ALA A 273 8.33 -19.08 12.50
CA ALA A 273 8.73 -17.69 12.53
C ALA A 273 9.28 -17.29 11.17
N LEU A 274 8.62 -16.31 10.56
CA LEU A 274 9.03 -15.70 9.28
C LEU A 274 9.89 -14.46 9.55
N ASP A 275 10.94 -14.60 10.37
CA ASP A 275 11.87 -13.50 10.66
C ASP A 275 12.94 -13.43 9.56
N THR A 276 12.98 -12.30 8.85
CA THR A 276 13.84 -12.04 7.69
C THR A 276 14.24 -10.57 7.66
N ILE A 277 15.30 -10.23 6.91
CA ILE A 277 15.72 -8.84 6.70
C ILE A 277 14.69 -8.00 5.92
N TRP A 278 13.71 -8.64 5.26
CA TRP A 278 12.77 -7.95 4.38
C TRP A 278 11.89 -6.96 5.15
N GLY A 279 11.79 -5.75 4.63
CA GLY A 279 10.87 -4.73 5.11
C GLY A 279 10.05 -4.12 3.99
N PRO A 280 8.90 -3.48 4.29
CA PRO A 280 8.15 -2.73 3.29
C PRO A 280 8.98 -1.67 2.54
N TYR A 281 10.04 -1.13 3.18
CA TYR A 281 10.97 -0.20 2.54
C TYR A 281 11.76 -0.77 1.36
N PHE A 282 11.91 -2.10 1.26
CA PHE A 282 12.53 -2.77 0.10
C PHE A 282 11.79 -2.44 -1.19
N LEU A 283 10.49 -2.20 -1.12
CA LEU A 283 9.62 -2.01 -2.28
C LEU A 283 9.65 -0.59 -2.84
N VAL A 284 10.16 0.38 -2.06
CA VAL A 284 10.13 1.80 -2.42
C VAL A 284 10.76 2.08 -3.79
N PRO A 285 11.97 1.60 -4.13
CA PRO A 285 12.60 1.90 -5.41
C PRO A 285 11.76 1.43 -6.59
N MET A 286 11.20 0.21 -6.50
CA MET A 286 10.36 -0.35 -7.55
C MET A 286 9.05 0.41 -7.70
N LEU A 287 8.36 0.68 -6.59
CA LEU A 287 7.08 1.40 -6.63
C LEU A 287 7.28 2.83 -7.15
N LEU A 288 8.40 3.48 -6.82
CA LEU A 288 8.77 4.77 -7.39
C LEU A 288 8.99 4.68 -8.92
N ALA A 289 9.69 3.65 -9.40
CA ALA A 289 9.85 3.43 -10.84
C ALA A 289 8.50 3.24 -11.53
N LEU A 290 7.57 2.48 -10.93
CA LEU A 290 6.20 2.32 -11.44
C LEU A 290 5.43 3.65 -11.43
N LEU A 291 5.54 4.47 -10.37
CA LEU A 291 4.94 5.81 -10.33
C LEU A 291 5.51 6.70 -11.43
N LEU A 292 6.82 6.65 -11.70
CA LEU A 292 7.45 7.41 -12.78
C LEU A 292 6.92 6.96 -14.16
N LEU A 293 6.77 5.66 -14.38
CA LEU A 293 6.17 5.12 -15.60
C LEU A 293 4.70 5.55 -15.76
N MET A 294 3.92 5.48 -14.69
CA MET A 294 2.52 5.94 -14.68
C MET A 294 2.42 7.45 -14.90
N PHE A 295 3.35 8.23 -14.34
CA PHE A 295 3.45 9.67 -14.56
C PHE A 295 3.70 9.97 -16.03
N GLU A 296 4.74 9.39 -16.63
CA GLU A 296 5.07 9.60 -18.04
C GLU A 296 3.93 9.13 -18.96
N ALA A 297 3.28 8.00 -18.64
CA ALA A 297 2.10 7.54 -19.38
C ALA A 297 0.94 8.56 -19.32
N SER A 298 0.76 9.22 -18.18
CA SER A 298 -0.27 10.25 -18.00
C SER A 298 0.02 11.51 -18.83
N LEU A 299 1.29 11.89 -18.95
CA LEU A 299 1.71 13.04 -19.77
C LEU A 299 1.49 12.76 -21.25
N VAL A 300 1.91 11.58 -21.73
CA VAL A 300 1.77 11.17 -23.13
C VAL A 300 0.30 11.12 -23.56
N THR A 301 -0.60 10.78 -22.64
CA THR A 301 -2.04 10.70 -22.93
C THR A 301 -2.84 11.94 -22.56
N GLY A 302 -2.20 12.97 -21.99
CA GLY A 302 -2.89 14.15 -21.51
C GLY A 302 -3.91 13.88 -20.40
N ASN A 303 -3.82 12.74 -19.71
CA ASN A 303 -4.79 12.35 -18.69
C ASN A 303 -4.47 13.00 -17.33
N LEU A 304 -5.00 14.21 -17.13
CA LEU A 304 -4.82 14.99 -15.90
C LEU A 304 -5.26 14.26 -14.62
N SER A 305 -6.29 13.42 -14.71
CA SER A 305 -6.77 12.63 -13.57
C SER A 305 -5.70 11.61 -13.14
N LEU A 306 -5.09 10.92 -14.10
CA LEU A 306 -4.00 9.99 -13.83
C LEU A 306 -2.77 10.73 -13.30
N THR A 307 -2.38 11.87 -13.92
CA THR A 307 -1.27 12.70 -13.42
C THR A 307 -1.49 13.08 -11.95
N ARG A 308 -2.69 13.57 -11.61
CA ARG A 308 -3.05 13.95 -10.25
C ARG A 308 -2.96 12.75 -9.32
N ARG A 309 -3.54 11.60 -9.69
CA ARG A 309 -3.49 10.37 -8.87
C ARG A 309 -2.04 9.93 -8.61
N THR A 310 -1.18 9.91 -9.62
CA THR A 310 0.23 9.53 -9.44
C THR A 310 0.94 10.48 -8.47
N LEU A 311 0.73 11.80 -8.60
CA LEU A 311 1.27 12.77 -7.66
C LEU A 311 0.75 12.57 -6.24
N TRP A 312 -0.51 12.18 -6.05
CA TRP A 312 -1.09 11.90 -4.72
C TRP A 312 -0.63 10.57 -4.11
N LEU A 313 -0.24 9.59 -4.94
CA LEU A 313 0.24 8.30 -4.48
C LEU A 313 1.70 8.36 -4.01
N ALA A 314 2.51 9.30 -4.51
CA ALA A 314 3.94 9.38 -4.19
C ALA A 314 4.26 9.48 -2.69
N PRO A 315 3.54 10.27 -1.87
CA PRO A 315 3.75 10.32 -0.41
C PRO A 315 3.43 9.00 0.31
N LEU A 316 2.61 8.12 -0.27
CA LEU A 316 2.34 6.80 0.33
C LEU A 316 3.59 5.94 0.39
N LEU A 317 4.61 6.20 -0.45
CA LEU A 317 5.90 5.51 -0.35
C LEU A 317 6.62 5.83 0.96
N ILE A 318 6.47 7.05 1.48
CA ILE A 318 7.06 7.44 2.77
C ILE A 318 6.37 6.68 3.89
N LEU A 319 5.03 6.60 3.84
CA LEU A 319 4.27 5.80 4.81
C LEU A 319 4.67 4.32 4.75
N LEU A 320 4.85 3.78 3.54
CA LEU A 320 5.33 2.42 3.35
C LEU A 320 6.70 2.20 4.01
N ALA A 321 7.64 3.14 3.83
CA ALA A 321 8.96 3.08 4.46
C ALA A 321 8.93 3.20 5.99
N MET A 322 7.84 3.72 6.56
CA MET A 322 7.64 3.84 8.01
C MET A 322 7.01 2.60 8.64
N ILE A 323 6.47 1.66 7.86
CA ILE A 323 5.85 0.45 8.42
C ILE A 323 6.98 -0.43 9.00
N PRO A 324 7.04 -0.62 10.32
CA PRO A 324 8.03 -1.51 10.91
C PRO A 324 7.67 -2.95 10.53
N ALA A 325 8.66 -3.73 10.09
CA ALA A 325 8.52 -5.18 10.13
C ALA A 325 8.93 -5.66 11.54
N GLY A 326 8.32 -6.76 11.99
CA GLY A 326 8.67 -7.38 13.27
C GLY A 326 9.83 -8.35 13.10
N GLY A 327 10.58 -8.59 14.18
CA GLY A 327 11.66 -9.58 14.20
C GLY A 327 13.02 -8.98 14.51
N ARG A 328 13.92 -9.81 15.02
CA ARG A 328 15.27 -9.37 15.43
C ARG A 328 16.18 -9.24 14.21
N VAL A 329 16.05 -10.16 13.25
CA VAL A 329 16.85 -10.13 12.01
C VAL A 329 16.54 -8.86 11.22
N TYR A 330 15.26 -8.51 11.11
CA TYR A 330 14.85 -7.24 10.50
C TYR A 330 15.46 -6.03 11.20
N SER A 331 15.35 -5.93 12.53
CA SER A 331 15.84 -4.77 13.27
C SER A 331 17.35 -4.61 13.15
N ASP A 332 18.08 -5.72 13.23
CA ASP A 332 19.55 -5.72 13.15
C ASP A 332 20.00 -5.23 11.76
N PHE A 333 19.39 -5.72 10.67
CA PHE A 333 19.71 -5.25 9.33
C PHE A 333 19.23 -3.81 9.08
N TYR A 334 18.06 -3.42 9.60
CA TYR A 334 17.57 -2.05 9.50
C TYR A 334 18.56 -1.04 10.11
N HIS A 335 19.14 -1.36 11.27
CA HIS A 335 20.18 -0.53 11.88
C HIS A 335 21.45 -0.46 11.04
N VAL A 336 21.86 -1.56 10.40
CA VAL A 336 23.00 -1.54 9.46
C VAL A 336 22.71 -0.64 8.27
N VAL A 337 21.50 -0.70 7.71
CA VAL A 337 21.06 0.18 6.61
C VAL A 337 21.06 1.65 7.07
N GLU A 338 20.49 1.92 8.25
CA GLU A 338 20.43 3.25 8.85
C GLU A 338 21.83 3.86 9.05
N GLN A 339 22.79 3.06 9.53
CA GLN A 339 24.16 3.50 9.77
C GLN A 339 24.95 3.72 8.47
N ARG A 340 24.77 2.86 7.45
CA ARG A 340 25.56 2.93 6.20
C ARG A 340 25.04 3.94 5.19
N ILE A 341 23.72 3.95 4.93
CA ILE A 341 23.11 4.77 3.87
C ILE A 341 22.07 5.77 4.38
N GLY A 342 21.70 5.68 5.66
CA GLY A 342 20.72 6.54 6.30
C GLY A 342 19.35 5.87 6.47
N PRO A 343 18.44 6.48 7.27
CA PRO A 343 17.12 5.91 7.52
C PRO A 343 16.34 5.71 6.21
N PRO A 344 15.73 4.53 5.96
CA PRO A 344 14.94 4.29 4.74
C PRO A 344 13.83 5.32 4.49
N VAL A 345 13.21 5.84 5.56
CA VAL A 345 12.19 6.92 5.48
C VAL A 345 12.82 8.20 4.91
N TRP A 346 14.02 8.55 5.37
CA TRP A 346 14.77 9.69 4.89
C TRP A 346 15.14 9.51 3.41
N LEU A 347 15.67 8.36 3.00
CA LEU A 347 15.98 8.08 1.59
C LEU A 347 14.74 8.11 0.70
N THR A 348 13.62 7.57 1.19
CA THR A 348 12.35 7.58 0.46
C THR A 348 11.84 8.99 0.24
N GLY A 349 11.94 9.87 1.24
CA GLY A 349 11.65 11.30 1.08
C GLY A 349 12.41 11.91 -0.09
N LEU A 350 13.62 11.43 -0.40
CA LEU A 350 14.56 12.07 -1.33
C LEU A 350 14.09 11.78 -2.71
N PHE A 351 13.84 10.49 -2.92
CA PHE A 351 13.30 9.95 -4.14
C PHE A 351 11.93 10.56 -4.47
N VAL A 352 11.06 10.73 -3.48
CA VAL A 352 9.77 11.39 -3.70
C VAL A 352 9.97 12.89 -4.01
N ALA A 353 10.90 13.57 -3.35
CA ALA A 353 11.22 14.97 -3.64
C ALA A 353 11.80 15.16 -5.04
N LEU A 354 12.71 14.27 -5.47
CA LEU A 354 13.25 14.22 -6.82
C LEU A 354 12.14 13.93 -7.85
N PHE A 355 11.20 13.03 -7.53
CA PHE A 355 10.04 12.76 -8.38
C PHE A 355 9.15 14.00 -8.57
N TYR A 356 8.83 14.74 -7.49
CA TYR A 356 8.09 16.00 -7.61
C TYR A 356 8.91 17.08 -8.32
N GLY A 357 10.23 17.15 -8.09
CA GLY A 357 11.12 18.05 -8.80
C GLY A 357 11.09 17.78 -10.31
N PHE A 358 11.17 16.51 -10.70
CA PHE A 358 11.00 16.08 -12.09
C PHE A 358 9.63 16.46 -12.66
N ALA A 359 8.55 16.21 -11.91
CA ALA A 359 7.20 16.59 -12.33
C ALA A 359 7.03 18.12 -12.46
N TRP A 360 7.71 18.90 -11.61
CA TRP A 360 7.72 20.35 -11.69
C TRP A 360 8.49 20.85 -12.91
N LEU A 361 9.65 20.28 -13.22
CA LEU A 361 10.41 20.57 -14.45
C LEU A 361 9.61 20.25 -15.72
N ARG A 362 8.67 19.30 -15.64
CA ARG A 362 7.71 18.97 -16.72
C ARG A 362 6.49 19.92 -16.76
N GLY A 363 6.46 20.98 -15.96
CA GLY A 363 5.43 22.02 -16.01
C GLY A 363 4.16 21.74 -15.21
N ILE A 364 4.15 20.75 -14.31
CA ILE A 364 2.94 20.40 -13.54
C ILE A 364 2.76 21.35 -12.34
N ALA A 365 1.73 22.21 -12.40
CA ALA A 365 1.48 23.32 -11.45
C ALA A 365 1.35 22.90 -9.97
N GLY A 366 1.01 21.64 -9.68
CA GLY A 366 0.89 21.12 -8.31
C GLY A 366 2.19 20.55 -7.73
N ALA A 367 3.17 20.20 -8.56
CA ALA A 367 4.36 19.46 -8.12
C ALA A 367 5.29 20.29 -7.23
N ARG A 368 5.33 21.62 -7.43
CA ARG A 368 6.08 22.56 -6.58
C ARG A 368 5.70 22.46 -5.10
N PHE A 369 4.42 22.26 -4.80
CA PHE A 369 3.95 22.13 -3.42
C PHE A 369 4.37 20.80 -2.81
N GLY A 370 4.47 19.74 -3.62
CA GLY A 370 5.02 18.45 -3.20
C GLY A 370 6.49 18.55 -2.82
N VAL A 371 7.31 19.25 -3.63
CA VAL A 371 8.72 19.51 -3.29
C VAL A 371 8.83 20.29 -1.98
N LEU A 372 8.09 21.38 -1.83
CA LEU A 372 8.13 22.21 -0.61
C LEU A 372 7.67 21.43 0.63
N ALA A 373 6.60 20.65 0.52
CA ALA A 373 6.09 19.82 1.61
C ALA A 373 7.12 18.76 2.03
N LEU A 374 7.85 18.16 1.09
CA LEU A 374 8.89 17.19 1.40
C LEU A 374 10.16 17.82 1.93
N LEU A 375 10.57 18.99 1.43
CA LEU A 375 11.66 19.74 2.02
C LEU A 375 11.33 20.12 3.47
N ALA A 376 10.09 20.51 3.76
CA ALA A 376 9.64 20.70 5.14
C ALA A 376 9.71 19.38 5.94
N LEU A 377 9.26 18.26 5.36
CA LEU A 377 9.39 16.93 5.97
C LEU A 377 10.84 16.54 6.26
N TYR A 378 11.77 16.93 5.40
CA TYR A 378 13.19 16.69 5.54
C TYR A 378 13.80 17.37 6.74
N VAL A 379 13.33 18.58 7.06
CA VAL A 379 13.71 19.23 8.30
C VAL A 379 13.24 18.43 9.52
N PHE A 380 12.25 17.55 9.38
CA PHE A 380 11.77 16.66 10.46
C PHE A 380 12.43 15.30 10.53
N ALA A 381 12.85 14.70 9.41
CA ALA A 381 13.43 13.35 9.42
C ALA A 381 14.81 13.28 10.10
N GLY A 382 15.53 14.41 10.19
CA GLY A 382 16.90 14.46 10.70
C GLY A 382 17.88 13.80 9.71
N PRO A 383 19.06 14.37 9.44
CA PRO A 383 20.03 13.69 8.61
C PRO A 383 20.63 12.49 9.38
N PRO A 384 21.27 11.52 8.70
CA PRO A 384 22.01 10.45 9.34
C PRO A 384 23.01 11.00 10.38
N ALA A 385 23.33 10.20 11.41
CA ALA A 385 24.20 10.60 12.53
C ALA A 385 25.55 11.24 12.10
N SER A 386 26.03 10.92 10.89
CA SER A 386 27.24 11.48 10.28
C SER A 386 27.16 12.97 9.88
N ILE A 387 25.96 13.56 9.74
CA ILE A 387 25.73 14.95 9.31
C ILE A 387 25.13 15.81 10.46
N ALA A 388 24.89 15.23 11.63
CA ALA A 388 24.12 15.81 12.73
C ALA A 388 24.64 17.16 13.25
N ARG A 389 25.97 17.39 13.28
CA ARG A 389 26.54 18.56 13.97
C ARG A 389 26.27 19.93 13.33
N PHE A 390 26.08 20.01 12.01
CA PHE A 390 25.69 21.26 11.33
C PHE A 390 24.16 21.48 11.30
N TYR A 391 23.39 20.42 11.51
CA TYR A 391 21.93 20.43 11.39
C TYR A 391 21.23 20.83 12.69
N GLU A 392 21.79 20.54 13.86
CA GLU A 392 21.15 20.79 15.16
C GLU A 392 20.89 22.29 15.43
N LEU A 393 21.76 23.19 14.94
CA LEU A 393 21.60 24.63 15.15
C LEU A 393 20.68 25.32 14.11
N SER A 394 20.58 24.76 12.89
CA SER A 394 19.83 25.38 11.78
C SER A 394 18.40 24.86 11.64
N ARG A 395 18.08 23.72 12.27
CA ARG A 395 16.79 23.03 12.15
C ARG A 395 15.59 23.85 12.64
N PRO A 396 15.55 24.43 13.85
CA PRO A 396 14.39 25.23 14.29
C PRO A 396 14.18 26.47 13.43
N VAL A 397 15.27 27.09 12.96
CA VAL A 397 15.22 28.27 12.07
C VAL A 397 14.62 27.90 10.72
N ALA A 398 15.08 26.81 10.10
CA ALA A 398 14.55 26.35 8.82
C ALA A 398 13.06 25.95 8.90
N ILE A 399 12.65 25.25 9.98
CA ILE A 399 11.23 24.95 10.23
C ILE A 399 10.44 26.24 10.41
N GLY A 400 10.97 27.20 11.18
CA GLY A 400 10.35 28.52 11.38
C GLY A 400 10.10 29.26 10.07
N LEU A 401 11.10 29.35 9.20
CA LEU A 401 10.96 29.98 7.88
C LEU A 401 9.95 29.23 7.00
N ALA A 402 9.95 27.90 7.01
CA ALA A 402 8.97 27.10 6.28
C ALA A 402 7.55 27.31 6.80
N THR A 403 7.35 27.34 8.12
CA THR A 403 6.06 27.65 8.75
C THR A 403 5.58 29.04 8.35
N LEU A 404 6.45 30.05 8.40
CA LEU A 404 6.10 31.43 8.03
C LEU A 404 5.71 31.53 6.54
N GLN A 405 6.51 30.94 5.64
CA GLN A 405 6.21 30.94 4.21
C GLN A 405 4.89 30.23 3.90
N LEU A 406 4.66 29.05 4.49
CA LEU A 406 3.41 28.31 4.30
C LEU A 406 2.21 29.06 4.86
N THR A 407 2.36 29.72 6.01
CA THR A 407 1.31 30.55 6.61
C THR A 407 0.98 31.75 5.72
N TRP A 408 2.01 32.41 5.18
CA TRP A 408 1.85 33.53 4.25
C TRP A 408 1.12 33.10 2.97
N GLU A 409 1.53 32.00 2.35
CA GLU A 409 0.87 31.47 1.15
C GLU A 409 -0.56 30.98 1.44
N ALA A 410 -0.80 30.36 2.60
CA ALA A 410 -2.13 29.96 3.04
C ALA A 410 -3.06 31.17 3.17
N TRP A 411 -2.56 32.26 3.74
CA TRP A 411 -3.31 33.50 3.89
C TRP A 411 -3.59 34.17 2.53
N ARG A 412 -2.55 34.33 1.70
CA ARG A 412 -2.65 34.94 0.37
C ARG A 412 -3.60 34.19 -0.55
N LEU A 413 -3.51 32.86 -0.58
CA LEU A 413 -4.30 31.99 -1.45
C LEU A 413 -5.63 31.57 -0.82
N ARG A 414 -5.89 31.97 0.44
CA ARG A 414 -7.05 31.53 1.24
C ARG A 414 -7.24 30.01 1.23
N SER A 415 -6.13 29.28 1.32
CA SER A 415 -6.09 27.81 1.21
C SER A 415 -5.96 27.18 2.59
N SER A 416 -7.01 26.48 3.03
CA SER A 416 -6.99 25.73 4.29
C SER A 416 -6.00 24.57 4.26
N GLY A 417 -5.69 24.03 3.07
CA GLY A 417 -4.68 22.97 2.90
C GLY A 417 -3.28 23.43 3.22
N LEU A 418 -2.88 24.59 2.69
CA LEU A 418 -1.58 25.19 3.02
C LEU A 418 -1.53 25.63 4.49
N GLY A 419 -2.65 26.15 5.01
CA GLY A 419 -2.76 26.53 6.42
C GLY A 419 -2.59 25.33 7.36
N PHE A 420 -3.16 24.18 6.99
CA PHE A 420 -3.05 22.96 7.77
C PHE A 420 -1.62 22.42 7.72
N LEU A 421 -0.98 22.43 6.56
CA LEU A 421 0.44 22.07 6.44
C LEU A 421 1.32 23.01 7.28
N ALA A 422 1.07 24.31 7.26
CA ALA A 422 1.77 25.29 8.11
C ALA A 422 1.60 24.97 9.60
N ALA A 423 0.38 24.61 10.02
CA ALA A 423 0.09 24.26 11.41
C ALA A 423 0.77 22.94 11.84
N VAL A 424 0.84 21.93 10.96
CA VAL A 424 1.60 20.70 11.22
C VAL A 424 3.08 21.03 11.41
N VAL A 425 3.67 21.79 10.49
CA VAL A 425 5.09 22.18 10.53
C VAL A 425 5.37 23.03 11.79
N GLY A 426 4.50 23.99 12.11
CA GLY A 426 4.61 24.86 13.27
C GLY A 426 4.41 24.14 14.61
N SER A 427 3.55 23.11 14.65
CA SER A 427 3.36 22.29 15.86
C SER A 427 4.65 21.56 16.23
N ILE A 428 5.37 21.07 15.23
CA ILE A 428 6.65 20.38 15.42
C ILE A 428 7.73 21.37 15.85
N LEU A 429 7.78 22.57 15.26
CA LEU A 429 8.65 23.64 15.71
C LEU A 429 8.43 23.94 17.19
N LEU A 430 7.18 24.11 17.61
CA LEU A 430 6.83 24.42 19.00
C LEU A 430 7.26 23.30 19.96
N VAL A 431 7.06 22.04 19.58
CA VAL A 431 7.53 20.89 20.36
C VAL A 431 9.07 20.81 20.42
N SER A 432 9.77 21.24 19.36
CA SER A 432 11.24 21.27 19.34
C SER A 432 11.85 22.30 20.31
N PHE A 433 11.09 23.28 20.78
CA PHE A 433 11.53 24.22 21.82
C PHE A 433 11.30 23.70 23.25
N LEU A 434 10.60 22.56 23.42
CA LEU A 434 10.45 21.95 24.75
C LEU A 434 11.79 21.38 25.24
N PRO A 435 12.12 21.52 26.54
CA PRO A 435 13.24 20.80 27.16
C PRO A 435 13.14 19.28 26.95
N ASP A 436 14.27 18.60 26.77
CA ASP A 436 14.32 17.15 26.48
C ASP A 436 13.44 16.26 27.36
N PRO A 437 13.39 16.39 28.71
CA PRO A 437 12.52 15.54 29.52
C PRO A 437 11.03 15.76 29.23
N LEU A 438 10.63 16.99 28.90
CA LEU A 438 9.25 17.32 28.55
C LEU A 438 8.93 16.91 27.11
N ARG A 439 9.88 17.08 26.19
CA ARG A 439 9.76 16.69 24.79
C ARG A 439 9.60 15.18 24.65
N ALA A 440 10.43 14.39 25.33
CA ALA A 440 10.36 12.94 25.31
C ALA A 440 9.04 12.42 25.90
N ARG A 441 8.54 13.07 26.97
CA ARG A 441 7.32 12.62 27.67
C ARG A 441 6.02 13.09 27.02
N TYR A 442 5.98 14.32 26.50
CA TYR A 442 4.75 14.99 26.07
C TYR A 442 4.77 15.48 24.63
N GLY A 443 5.90 15.44 23.93
CA GLY A 443 6.04 16.05 22.60
C GLY A 443 5.06 15.52 21.57
N ALA A 444 4.88 14.19 21.49
CA ALA A 444 3.92 13.57 20.57
C ALA A 444 2.46 13.95 20.91
N ILE A 445 2.13 14.02 22.20
CA ILE A 445 0.78 14.39 22.67
C ILE A 445 0.51 15.86 22.34
N LEU A 446 1.45 16.75 22.61
CA LEU A 446 1.29 18.17 22.31
C LEU A 446 1.16 18.42 20.80
N ALA A 447 2.02 17.80 19.98
CA ALA A 447 1.93 17.89 18.53
C ALA A 447 0.56 17.42 18.02
N PHE A 448 0.08 16.27 18.51
CA PHE A 448 -1.24 15.75 18.13
C PHE A 448 -2.37 16.75 18.44
N HIS A 449 -2.38 17.35 19.63
CA HIS A 449 -3.43 18.30 20.02
C HIS A 449 -3.35 19.60 19.22
N LEU A 450 -2.15 20.12 18.95
CA LEU A 450 -1.98 21.32 18.11
C LEU A 450 -2.45 21.07 16.67
N ILE A 451 -2.09 19.93 16.09
CA ILE A 451 -2.54 19.51 14.77
C ILE A 451 -4.06 19.36 14.77
N TRP A 452 -4.63 18.68 15.75
CA TRP A 452 -6.07 18.50 15.85
C TRP A 452 -6.83 19.83 16.01
N MET A 453 -6.37 20.73 16.89
CA MET A 453 -6.92 22.08 17.02
C MET A 453 -6.86 22.84 15.71
N SER A 454 -5.75 22.73 14.96
CA SER A 454 -5.63 23.36 13.65
C SER A 454 -6.64 22.80 12.63
N MET A 455 -6.91 21.48 12.64
CA MET A 455 -7.95 20.89 11.79
C MET A 455 -9.32 21.48 12.09
N VAL A 456 -9.64 21.66 13.38
CA VAL A 456 -10.91 22.25 13.81
C VAL A 456 -10.99 23.71 13.38
N VAL A 457 -10.00 24.54 13.71
CA VAL A 457 -9.99 25.97 13.38
C VAL A 457 -10.05 26.19 11.87
N LEU A 458 -9.19 25.52 11.11
CA LEU A 458 -9.14 25.68 9.65
C LEU A 458 -10.36 25.08 8.97
N GLY A 459 -10.91 23.99 9.50
CA GLY A 459 -12.16 23.43 9.02
C GLY A 459 -13.34 24.40 9.20
N LEU A 460 -13.39 25.12 10.32
CA LEU A 460 -14.45 26.09 10.62
C LEU A 460 -14.29 27.42 9.89
N VAL A 461 -13.07 27.92 9.74
CA VAL A 461 -12.78 29.22 9.09
C VAL A 461 -12.69 29.09 7.57
N GLY A 462 -12.18 27.96 7.08
CA GLY A 462 -11.96 27.71 5.66
C GLY A 462 -13.25 27.49 4.88
N ARG A 463 -13.29 28.01 3.66
CA ARG A 463 -14.43 27.87 2.74
C ARG A 463 -14.19 26.92 1.56
N ASP A 464 -12.98 26.37 1.46
CA ASP A 464 -12.59 25.48 0.38
C ASP A 464 -12.96 24.00 0.65
N PRO A 465 -12.92 23.11 -0.36
CA PRO A 465 -13.29 21.69 -0.19
C PRO A 465 -12.41 20.92 0.80
N PHE A 466 -11.17 21.34 1.00
CA PHE A 466 -10.27 20.71 1.97
C PHE A 466 -10.71 21.06 3.39
N ALA A 467 -11.21 22.28 3.64
CA ALA A 467 -11.77 22.67 4.93
C ALA A 467 -12.99 21.82 5.32
N GLU A 468 -13.83 21.43 4.35
CA GLU A 468 -14.95 20.50 4.60
C GLU A 468 -14.43 19.11 5.03
N THR A 469 -13.38 18.63 4.35
CA THR A 469 -12.69 17.39 4.73
C THR A 469 -12.12 17.49 6.14
N LEU A 470 -11.46 18.59 6.49
CA LEU A 470 -10.92 18.84 7.83
C LEU A 470 -12.02 18.92 8.90
N ARG A 471 -13.22 19.44 8.60
CA ARG A 471 -14.36 19.42 9.52
C ARG A 471 -14.77 17.99 9.86
N VAL A 472 -14.82 17.10 8.88
CA VAL A 472 -15.18 15.69 9.09
C VAL A 472 -14.11 14.97 9.92
N PHE A 473 -12.83 15.08 9.55
CA PHE A 473 -11.74 14.45 10.29
C PHE A 473 -11.58 15.05 11.69
N GLY A 474 -11.61 16.37 11.83
CA GLY A 474 -11.53 17.07 13.10
C GLY A 474 -12.66 16.68 14.05
N ALA A 475 -13.89 16.53 13.55
CA ALA A 475 -15.03 16.03 14.32
C ALA A 475 -14.87 14.56 14.72
N GLY A 476 -14.35 13.71 13.81
CA GLY A 476 -14.10 12.29 14.07
C GLY A 476 -12.99 12.02 15.10
N LEU A 477 -12.05 12.95 15.27
CA LEU A 477 -10.99 12.83 16.27
C LEU A 477 -11.49 13.05 17.71
N PHE A 478 -12.61 13.74 17.93
CA PHE A 478 -13.22 13.91 19.27
C PHE A 478 -13.57 12.57 19.94
N PRO A 479 -14.38 11.68 19.35
CA PRO A 479 -14.68 10.38 19.94
C PRO A 479 -13.46 9.48 20.02
N LEU A 480 -12.52 9.56 19.08
CA LEU A 480 -11.27 8.79 19.13
C LEU A 480 -10.40 9.23 20.32
N ALA A 481 -10.23 10.54 20.53
CA ALA A 481 -9.50 11.07 21.66
C ALA A 481 -10.17 10.71 22.99
N ALA A 482 -11.50 10.73 23.05
CA ALA A 482 -12.27 10.25 24.20
C ALA A 482 -11.96 8.77 24.50
N LEU A 483 -11.98 7.93 23.46
CA LEU A 483 -11.75 6.50 23.57
C LEU A 483 -10.33 6.21 24.04
N LEU A 484 -9.34 6.86 23.44
CA LEU A 484 -7.93 6.73 23.82
C LEU A 484 -7.68 7.21 25.24
N ALA A 485 -8.29 8.32 25.67
CA ALA A 485 -8.16 8.82 27.05
C ALA A 485 -8.69 7.80 28.08
N ILE A 486 -9.78 7.09 27.73
CA ILE A 486 -10.36 6.07 28.61
C ILE A 486 -9.55 4.77 28.58
N GLN A 487 -9.18 4.27 27.40
CA GLN A 487 -8.59 2.94 27.23
C GLN A 487 -7.07 2.89 27.38
N SER A 488 -6.38 4.03 27.27
CA SER A 488 -4.91 4.00 27.32
C SER A 488 -4.41 3.56 28.68
N THR A 489 -3.70 2.43 28.72
CA THR A 489 -2.98 1.96 29.91
C THR A 489 -1.91 2.95 30.36
N ARG A 490 -1.38 3.75 29.41
CA ARG A 490 -0.46 4.84 29.75
C ARG A 490 -1.12 5.93 30.59
N ALA A 491 -2.45 6.02 30.61
CA ALA A 491 -3.17 6.98 31.45
C ALA A 491 -3.50 6.42 32.84
N ASP A 492 -3.07 5.20 33.20
CA ASP A 492 -3.40 4.53 34.48
C ASP A 492 -3.01 5.28 35.75
N PHE A 493 -2.00 6.14 35.66
CA PHE A 493 -1.64 7.04 36.74
C PHE A 493 -2.60 8.24 36.92
N VAL A 494 -3.42 8.55 35.92
CA VAL A 494 -4.38 9.67 35.96
C VAL A 494 -5.67 9.21 36.63
N PRO A 495 -6.10 9.85 37.73
CA PRO A 495 -7.36 9.56 38.38
C PRO A 495 -8.54 9.55 37.41
N TRP A 496 -9.40 8.55 37.54
CA TRP A 496 -10.50 8.31 36.59
C TRP A 496 -11.44 9.51 36.45
N PHE A 497 -11.65 10.29 37.52
CA PHE A 497 -12.51 11.48 37.49
C PHE A 497 -11.93 12.59 36.59
N LEU A 498 -10.60 12.72 36.50
CA LEU A 498 -9.96 13.65 35.58
C LEU A 498 -10.08 13.18 34.13
N ARG A 499 -10.01 11.87 33.88
CA ARG A 499 -10.27 11.32 32.54
C ARG A 499 -11.73 11.54 32.12
N GLY A 500 -12.67 11.32 33.05
CA GLY A 500 -14.08 11.64 32.85
C GLY A 500 -14.30 13.14 32.59
N GLY A 501 -13.65 14.01 33.37
CA GLY A 501 -13.68 15.45 33.17
C GLY A 501 -13.14 15.87 31.81
N TYR A 502 -12.06 15.26 31.34
CA TYR A 502 -11.53 15.48 29.99
C TYR A 502 -12.53 15.08 28.90
N VAL A 503 -13.16 13.89 29.03
CA VAL A 503 -14.18 13.42 28.07
C VAL A 503 -15.40 14.35 28.04
N LEU A 504 -15.85 14.82 29.20
CA LEU A 504 -16.94 15.81 29.31
C LEU A 504 -16.56 17.15 28.68
N LEU A 505 -15.32 17.61 28.89
CA LEU A 505 -14.81 18.85 28.30
C LEU A 505 -14.79 18.77 26.78
N ILE A 506 -14.22 17.71 26.19
CA ILE A 506 -14.19 17.55 24.73
C ILE A 506 -15.60 17.36 24.15
N ALA A 507 -16.52 16.73 24.88
CA ALA A 507 -17.93 16.64 24.49
C ALA A 507 -18.62 18.01 24.48
N ALA A 508 -18.41 18.82 25.52
CA ALA A 508 -18.94 20.18 25.61
C ALA A 508 -18.40 21.06 24.47
N VAL A 509 -17.10 20.99 24.19
CA VAL A 509 -16.47 21.71 23.07
C VAL A 509 -17.05 21.26 21.72
N CYS A 510 -17.16 19.96 21.48
CA CYS A 510 -17.72 19.42 20.23
C CYS A 510 -19.19 19.85 20.04
N LEU A 511 -19.99 19.79 21.11
CA LEU A 511 -21.39 20.21 21.10
C LEU A 511 -21.53 21.70 20.84
N GLU A 512 -20.72 22.54 21.48
CA GLU A 512 -20.76 24.00 21.29
C GLU A 512 -20.37 24.38 19.86
N ILE A 513 -19.36 23.72 19.29
CA ILE A 513 -19.00 23.87 17.88
C ILE A 513 -20.19 23.48 16.99
N ALA A 514 -20.84 22.33 17.26
CA ALA A 514 -22.00 21.88 16.50
C ALA A 514 -23.15 22.89 16.56
N ARG A 515 -23.44 23.46 17.73
CA ARG A 515 -24.50 24.46 17.94
C ARG A 515 -24.21 25.77 17.20
N ARG A 516 -22.99 26.30 17.31
CA ARG A 516 -22.63 27.59 16.68
C ARG A 516 -22.52 27.52 15.17
N THR A 517 -22.11 26.36 14.63
CA THR A 517 -21.80 26.21 13.20
C THR A 517 -22.91 25.54 12.41
N GLY A 518 -23.88 24.90 13.08
CA GLY A 518 -24.90 24.08 12.44
C GLY A 518 -24.34 22.83 11.74
N SER A 519 -23.08 22.46 12.00
CA SER A 519 -22.40 21.37 11.30
C SER A 519 -22.86 20.00 11.79
N ARG A 520 -23.39 19.19 10.88
CA ARG A 520 -23.82 17.80 11.15
C ARG A 520 -22.67 16.90 11.60
N SER A 521 -21.45 17.13 11.10
CA SER A 521 -20.28 16.32 11.44
C SER A 521 -19.92 16.40 12.92
N TYR A 522 -19.97 17.60 13.52
CA TYR A 522 -19.72 17.78 14.96
C TYR A 522 -20.88 17.29 15.84
N ALA A 523 -22.11 17.37 15.34
CA ALA A 523 -23.25 16.74 16.02
C ALA A 523 -23.08 15.21 16.10
N TRP A 524 -22.64 14.58 15.00
CA TRP A 524 -22.30 13.15 14.98
C TRP A 524 -21.09 12.83 15.86
N GLY A 525 -20.05 13.67 15.85
CA GLY A 525 -18.90 13.54 16.74
C GLY A 525 -19.31 13.55 18.22
N THR A 526 -20.23 14.43 18.61
CA THR A 526 -20.80 14.49 19.97
C THR A 526 -21.55 13.20 20.32
N GLY A 527 -22.39 12.70 19.40
CA GLY A 527 -23.06 11.40 19.57
C GLY A 527 -22.06 10.24 19.70
N GLY A 528 -20.97 10.26 18.94
CA GLY A 528 -19.88 9.30 19.01
C GLY A 528 -19.18 9.31 20.37
N ILE A 529 -18.94 10.48 20.97
CA ILE A 529 -18.36 10.57 22.34
C ILE A 529 -19.33 9.97 23.37
N GLY A 530 -20.64 10.21 23.22
CA GLY A 530 -21.66 9.58 24.05
C GLY A 530 -21.61 8.05 23.97
N LEU A 531 -21.48 7.49 22.76
CA LEU A 531 -21.31 6.06 22.54
C LEU A 531 -20.02 5.51 23.16
N VAL A 532 -18.91 6.24 23.06
CA VAL A 532 -17.64 5.88 23.71
C VAL A 532 -17.78 5.88 25.24
N GLY A 533 -18.49 6.84 25.81
CA GLY A 533 -18.79 6.88 27.25
C GLY A 533 -19.62 5.68 27.70
N ILE A 534 -20.66 5.31 26.94
CA ILE A 534 -21.47 4.11 27.19
C ILE A 534 -20.60 2.86 27.09
N TYR A 535 -19.81 2.72 26.02
CA TYR A 535 -18.90 1.60 25.82
C TYR A 535 -17.88 1.49 26.96
N ALA A 536 -17.34 2.60 27.46
CA ALA A 536 -16.41 2.61 28.59
C ALA A 536 -17.04 2.09 29.88
N ILE A 537 -18.27 2.51 30.18
CA ILE A 537 -19.05 2.03 31.32
C ILE A 537 -19.31 0.52 31.17
N LEU A 538 -19.72 0.08 29.98
CA LEU A 538 -19.98 -1.34 29.69
C LEU A 538 -18.71 -2.19 29.76
N ALA A 539 -17.59 -1.72 29.19
CA ALA A 539 -16.31 -2.41 29.23
C ALA A 539 -15.79 -2.51 30.68
N ARG A 540 -15.97 -1.47 31.49
CA ARG A 540 -15.63 -1.49 32.93
C ARG A 540 -16.51 -2.49 33.68
N GLY A 541 -17.83 -2.48 33.44
CA GLY A 541 -18.76 -3.45 34.00
C GLY A 541 -18.40 -4.88 33.61
N TYR A 542 -18.00 -5.08 32.35
CA TYR A 542 -17.48 -6.35 31.87
C TYR A 542 -16.21 -6.78 32.61
N TRP A 543 -15.20 -5.91 32.76
CA TRP A 543 -13.97 -6.26 33.50
C TRP A 543 -14.23 -6.51 34.99
N MET A 544 -15.17 -5.80 35.61
CA MET A 544 -15.63 -6.07 36.97
C MET A 544 -16.32 -7.44 37.06
N MET A 545 -17.15 -7.81 36.06
CA MET A 545 -17.73 -9.15 35.95
C MET A 545 -16.65 -10.21 35.72
N VAL A 546 -15.69 -9.99 34.83
CA VAL A 546 -14.56 -10.92 34.61
C VAL A 546 -13.79 -11.18 35.91
N ALA A 547 -13.57 -10.13 36.71
CA ALA A 547 -12.91 -10.25 38.01
C ALA A 547 -13.76 -10.98 39.06
N ALA A 548 -15.09 -10.90 38.97
CA ALA A 548 -16.00 -11.51 39.94
C ALA A 548 -16.42 -12.96 39.60
N ILE A 549 -16.64 -13.28 38.32
CA ILE A 549 -17.25 -14.56 37.87
C ILE A 549 -16.43 -15.29 36.79
N GLY A 550 -15.27 -14.76 36.40
CA GLY A 550 -14.35 -15.36 35.42
C GLY A 550 -14.62 -14.97 33.95
N ALA A 551 -13.56 -14.90 33.15
CA ALA A 551 -13.59 -14.44 31.76
C ALA A 551 -14.55 -15.23 30.83
N PRO A 552 -14.67 -16.57 30.93
CA PRO A 552 -15.59 -17.33 30.07
C PRO A 552 -17.08 -17.07 30.36
N ALA A 553 -17.44 -16.83 31.63
CA ALA A 553 -18.82 -16.55 32.03
C ALA A 553 -19.22 -15.11 31.64
N ALA A 554 -18.30 -14.16 31.78
CA ALA A 554 -18.51 -12.79 31.37
C ALA A 554 -18.67 -12.65 29.83
N THR A 555 -17.85 -13.35 29.03
CA THR A 555 -18.00 -13.34 27.56
C THR A 555 -19.32 -13.96 27.12
N ALA A 556 -19.72 -15.10 27.70
CA ALA A 556 -21.01 -15.73 27.40
C ALA A 556 -22.20 -14.81 27.71
N THR A 557 -22.14 -14.07 28.82
CA THR A 557 -23.19 -13.11 29.21
C THR A 557 -23.29 -11.92 28.25
N VAL A 558 -22.15 -11.38 27.81
CA VAL A 558 -22.11 -10.28 26.83
C VAL A 558 -22.62 -10.72 25.46
N TRP A 559 -22.25 -11.92 25.00
CA TRP A 559 -22.76 -12.48 23.75
C TRP A 559 -24.27 -12.74 23.82
N SER A 560 -24.78 -13.22 24.96
CA SER A 560 -26.22 -13.40 25.19
C SER A 560 -26.99 -12.07 25.14
N LEU A 561 -26.48 -11.02 25.80
CA LEU A 561 -27.11 -9.70 25.77
C LEU A 561 -27.03 -9.03 24.38
N GLY A 562 -25.92 -9.21 23.67
CA GLY A 562 -25.71 -8.70 22.31
C GLY A 562 -26.64 -9.34 21.28
N THR A 563 -26.85 -10.65 21.39
CA THR A 563 -27.81 -11.39 20.54
C THR A 563 -29.26 -11.02 20.84
N LEU A 564 -29.60 -10.75 22.10
CA LEU A 564 -30.93 -10.25 22.51
C LEU A 564 -31.23 -8.85 21.95
N LEU A 565 -30.25 -7.93 21.99
CA LEU A 565 -30.38 -6.57 21.44
C LEU A 565 -30.47 -6.57 19.90
N ALA A 566 -29.69 -7.43 19.24
CA ALA A 566 -29.80 -7.62 17.79
C ALA A 566 -31.19 -8.19 17.41
N GLY A 567 -31.71 -9.15 18.17
CA GLY A 567 -33.05 -9.72 17.96
C GLY A 567 -34.19 -8.69 18.13
N THR A 568 -34.06 -7.76 19.08
CA THR A 568 -35.02 -6.67 19.29
C THR A 568 -34.92 -5.58 18.22
N LEU A 569 -33.72 -5.25 17.74
CA LEU A 569 -33.52 -4.35 16.59
C LEU A 569 -34.07 -4.91 15.28
N ILE A 570 -33.89 -6.20 15.02
CA ILE A 570 -34.47 -6.87 13.86
C ILE A 570 -36.00 -6.92 13.97
N SER A 571 -36.54 -7.16 15.17
CA SER A 571 -37.99 -7.19 15.40
C SER A 571 -38.63 -5.81 15.26
N THR A 572 -37.99 -4.75 15.75
CA THR A 572 -38.48 -3.35 15.58
C THR A 572 -38.39 -2.88 14.14
N HIS A 573 -37.39 -3.33 13.38
CA HIS A 573 -37.31 -3.10 11.94
C HIS A 573 -38.44 -3.83 11.18
N LYS A 574 -38.69 -5.11 11.50
CA LYS A 574 -39.80 -5.90 10.92
C LYS A 574 -41.19 -5.35 11.28
N ALA A 575 -41.35 -4.75 12.46
CA ALA A 575 -42.59 -4.14 12.92
C ALA A 575 -42.92 -2.80 12.20
N GLY A 576 -42.05 -2.30 11.31
CA GLY A 576 -42.30 -1.11 10.51
C GLY A 576 -42.25 0.21 11.29
N TRP A 577 -41.71 0.19 12.51
CA TRP A 577 -41.65 1.36 13.39
C TRP A 577 -40.64 2.43 12.93
N LEU A 578 -39.71 2.06 12.06
CA LEU A 578 -38.67 2.96 11.51
C LEU A 578 -39.02 3.55 10.13
N THR A 579 -40.08 3.08 9.46
CA THR A 579 -40.39 3.48 8.06
C THR A 579 -41.78 4.06 7.85
N ARG A 580 -42.62 4.19 8.88
CA ARG A 580 -43.86 5.00 8.79
C ARG A 580 -43.62 6.44 9.21
N GLY A 581 -42.96 7.18 8.34
CA GLY A 581 -42.85 8.64 8.41
C GLY A 581 -43.02 9.25 7.02
N ARG A 582 -44.22 9.78 6.76
CA ARG A 582 -44.68 10.50 5.55
C ARG A 582 -45.10 9.63 4.36
N GLY A 583 -46.27 9.00 4.52
CA GLY A 583 -47.16 8.73 3.40
C GLY A 583 -47.61 10.06 2.79
N LEU A 584 -47.13 10.33 1.58
CA LEU A 584 -47.79 11.23 0.63
C LEU A 584 -49.18 10.65 0.35
N ARG A 585 -50.23 11.42 0.67
CA ARG A 585 -51.59 11.14 0.20
C ARG A 585 -51.61 11.29 -1.33
N PRO A 586 -52.17 10.34 -2.10
CA PRO A 586 -52.53 10.59 -3.48
C PRO A 586 -53.66 11.61 -3.53
N LYS A 587 -53.60 12.50 -4.53
CA LYS A 587 -54.68 13.40 -4.93
C LYS A 587 -55.96 12.60 -5.17
N VAL A 588 -57.05 13.03 -4.55
CA VAL A 588 -58.41 12.70 -4.99
C VAL A 588 -58.71 13.64 -6.15
N GLU A 589 -59.07 13.05 -7.29
CA GLU A 589 -59.63 13.73 -8.46
C GLU A 589 -61.00 14.31 -8.12
N GLY A 590 -61.22 15.54 -8.58
CA GLY A 590 -62.49 16.24 -8.67
C GLY A 590 -62.41 17.18 -9.86
#